data_AF-A0A4S3J4Z0-F1
#
_entry.id   AF-A0A4S3J4Z0-F1
#
_cell.length_a   1.000
_cell.length_b   1.000
_cell.length_c   1.000
_cell.angle_alpha   90.00
_cell.angle_beta   90.00
_cell.angle_gamma   90.00
#
_symmetry.space_group_name_H-M   'P 1'
#
loop_
_entity.id
_entity.type
_entity.pdbx_description
1 polymer ?
#
loop_
_entity_poly.entity_id
_entity_poly.type
_entity_poly.pdbx_seq_one_letter_code
_entity_poly.pdbx_strand_id
1 'polypeptide(L)'
;MEKATQETIEDVKSPDPRTLLDAKFEKHLLWKCDLHVVPILTLLFMLAFLDRINIGNARLMGLEDDLKMSGHQYNIALFVFFIPYILFEVPSNMLLKKMRPSWWLRCVYLINMYYRRHELQWRLNVFFSASILAGAVSGLLAYAINNMDGLAGYSGWRWIFIIEGLATIVAAVISKFIIVDWPETASFLTEDERALLLRRLSEDQGEAKMNRLDKRSVAWIFTDPKIYLG
;
A
#
# COMPACT_ATOMS: atom_id res chain seq x y z
N MET A 1 -47.74 -8.10 -31.18
CA MET A 1 -47.12 -7.46 -30.00
C MET A 1 -45.72 -7.99 -29.71
N GLU A 2 -45.37 -9.23 -30.10
CA GLU A 2 -44.02 -9.81 -29.90
C GLU A 2 -42.89 -9.16 -30.72
N LYS A 3 -43.18 -8.69 -31.95
CA LYS A 3 -42.17 -8.02 -32.81
C LYS A 3 -41.75 -6.63 -32.33
N ALA A 4 -42.67 -5.87 -31.73
CA ALA A 4 -42.37 -4.52 -31.22
C ALA A 4 -41.47 -4.58 -29.99
N THR A 5 -41.63 -5.61 -29.15
CA THR A 5 -40.78 -5.84 -27.97
C THR A 5 -39.38 -6.34 -28.36
N GLN A 6 -39.23 -7.06 -29.49
CA GLN A 6 -37.92 -7.48 -30.00
C GLN A 6 -37.12 -6.31 -30.60
N GLU A 7 -37.76 -5.40 -31.34
CA GLU A 7 -37.11 -4.18 -31.85
C GLU A 7 -36.62 -3.26 -30.72
N THR A 8 -37.33 -3.22 -29.58
CA THR A 8 -36.89 -2.40 -28.43
C THR A 8 -35.75 -3.04 -27.61
N ILE A 9 -35.50 -4.34 -27.77
CA ILE A 9 -34.44 -5.08 -27.05
C ILE A 9 -33.16 -5.20 -27.90
N GLU A 10 -33.27 -5.15 -29.24
CA GLU A 10 -32.11 -5.15 -30.14
C GLU A 10 -31.41 -3.78 -30.21
N ASP A 11 -32.14 -2.67 -30.07
CA ASP A 11 -31.58 -1.31 -30.12
C ASP A 11 -30.84 -0.89 -28.82
N VAL A 12 -30.85 -1.75 -27.79
CA VAL A 12 -30.14 -1.55 -26.51
C VAL A 12 -28.76 -2.22 -26.51
N LYS A 13 -28.38 -2.94 -27.58
CA LYS A 13 -27.28 -3.91 -27.53
C LYS A 13 -25.96 -3.53 -28.18
N SER A 14 -25.82 -2.36 -28.80
CA SER A 14 -24.50 -1.84 -29.18
C SER A 14 -24.24 -0.52 -28.46
N PRO A 15 -23.33 -0.50 -27.48
CA PRO A 15 -22.90 0.77 -26.89
C PRO A 15 -22.37 1.68 -28.01
N ASP A 16 -22.74 2.97 -28.01
CA ASP A 16 -22.28 3.96 -28.98
C ASP A 16 -20.76 3.81 -29.21
N PRO A 17 -20.27 3.73 -30.45
CA PRO A 17 -18.84 3.67 -30.75
C PRO A 17 -17.99 4.67 -29.96
N ARG A 18 -18.51 5.87 -29.66
CA ARG A 18 -17.85 6.88 -28.82
C ARG A 18 -17.71 6.43 -27.37
N THR A 19 -18.75 5.83 -26.80
CA THR A 19 -18.71 5.28 -25.43
C THR A 19 -17.79 4.06 -25.32
N LEU A 20 -17.69 3.24 -26.38
CA LEU A 20 -16.75 2.12 -26.45
C LEU A 20 -15.30 2.58 -26.57
N LEU A 21 -15.05 3.63 -27.36
CA LEU A 21 -13.74 4.28 -27.47
C LEU A 21 -13.31 4.84 -26.10
N ASP A 22 -14.21 5.54 -25.41
CA ASP A 22 -13.97 6.08 -24.07
C ASP A 22 -13.68 4.97 -23.05
N ALA A 23 -14.42 3.85 -23.07
CA ALA A 23 -14.21 2.72 -22.17
C ALA A 23 -12.88 1.96 -22.43
N LYS A 24 -12.49 1.79 -23.70
CA LYS A 24 -11.20 1.19 -24.05
C LYS A 24 -10.04 2.09 -23.65
N PHE A 25 -10.18 3.39 -23.89
CA PHE A 25 -9.18 4.38 -23.54
C PHE A 25 -9.01 4.49 -22.02
N GLU A 26 -10.12 4.48 -21.28
CA GLU A 26 -10.12 4.40 -19.81
C GLU A 26 -9.42 3.15 -19.30
N LYS A 27 -9.74 1.97 -19.86
CA LYS A 27 -9.08 0.72 -19.44
C LYS A 27 -7.57 0.78 -19.70
N HIS A 28 -7.16 1.36 -20.82
CA HIS A 28 -5.74 1.55 -21.13
C HIS A 28 -5.05 2.47 -20.12
N LEU A 29 -5.68 3.61 -19.79
CA LEU A 29 -5.23 4.54 -18.77
C LEU A 29 -5.05 3.85 -17.40
N LEU A 30 -6.06 3.10 -16.95
CA LEU A 30 -6.00 2.35 -15.69
C LEU A 30 -4.90 1.31 -15.69
N TRP A 31 -4.73 0.57 -16.79
CA TRP A 31 -3.69 -0.44 -16.92
C TRP A 31 -2.28 0.17 -16.87
N LYS A 32 -2.10 1.34 -17.49
CA LYS A 32 -0.85 2.11 -17.44
C LYS A 32 -0.55 2.60 -16.04
N CYS A 33 -1.55 3.11 -15.32
CA CYS A 33 -1.41 3.47 -13.91
C CYS A 33 -1.08 2.25 -13.04
N ASP A 34 -1.78 1.13 -13.27
CA ASP A 34 -1.58 -0.12 -12.53
C ASP A 34 -0.16 -0.63 -12.71
N LEU A 35 0.35 -0.68 -13.93
CA LEU A 35 1.68 -1.18 -14.22
C LEU A 35 2.79 -0.30 -13.59
N HIS A 36 2.53 0.99 -13.43
CA HIS A 36 3.51 1.95 -12.91
C HIS A 36 3.47 2.07 -11.39
N VAL A 37 2.27 2.17 -10.80
CA VAL A 37 2.07 2.50 -9.38
C VAL A 37 2.00 1.24 -8.52
N VAL A 38 1.28 0.20 -8.95
CA VAL A 38 0.97 -0.96 -8.11
C VAL A 38 2.21 -1.82 -7.81
N PRO A 39 3.06 -2.23 -8.78
CA PRO A 39 4.22 -3.08 -8.52
C PRO A 39 5.23 -2.47 -7.55
N ILE A 40 5.53 -1.18 -7.70
CA ILE A 40 6.56 -0.49 -6.91
C ILE A 40 6.11 -0.33 -5.48
N LEU A 41 4.89 0.15 -5.28
CA LEU A 41 4.33 0.26 -3.95
C LEU A 41 4.18 -1.11 -3.29
N THR A 42 3.83 -2.15 -4.07
CA THR A 42 3.71 -3.53 -3.56
C THR A 42 5.07 -4.04 -3.11
N LEU A 43 6.12 -3.79 -3.88
CA LEU A 43 7.49 -4.15 -3.55
C LEU A 43 7.97 -3.44 -2.27
N LEU A 44 7.76 -2.13 -2.16
CA LEU A 44 8.12 -1.36 -0.96
C LEU A 44 7.35 -1.84 0.27
N PHE A 45 6.07 -2.15 0.09
CA PHE A 45 5.24 -2.72 1.15
C PHE A 45 5.74 -4.09 1.58
N MET A 46 6.11 -4.94 0.62
CA MET A 46 6.68 -6.27 0.87
C MET A 46 7.99 -6.17 1.65
N LEU A 47 8.90 -5.28 1.26
CA LEU A 47 10.16 -5.02 1.97
C LEU A 47 9.92 -4.52 3.39
N ALA A 48 8.99 -3.58 3.58
CA ALA A 48 8.63 -3.10 4.91
C ALA A 48 8.01 -4.20 5.80
N PHE A 49 7.35 -5.19 5.21
CA PHE A 49 6.85 -6.36 5.93
C PHE A 49 7.95 -7.38 6.23
N LEU A 50 8.88 -7.59 5.31
CA LEU A 50 10.05 -8.44 5.50
C LEU A 50 10.86 -8.00 6.72
N ASP A 51 11.14 -6.70 6.85
CA ASP A 51 11.84 -6.13 8.01
C ASP A 51 11.19 -6.51 9.35
N ARG A 52 9.85 -6.57 9.39
CA ARG A 52 9.10 -6.96 10.59
C ARG A 52 9.21 -8.45 10.90
N ILE A 53 9.30 -9.31 9.89
CA ILE A 53 9.39 -10.77 10.07
C ILE A 53 10.82 -11.17 10.44
N ASN A 54 11.81 -10.45 9.90
CA ASN A 54 13.22 -10.77 10.05
C ASN A 54 13.74 -10.72 11.48
N ILE A 55 13.17 -9.89 12.35
CA ILE A 55 13.54 -9.91 13.77
C ILE A 55 13.26 -11.28 14.41
N GLY A 56 12.19 -11.95 13.98
CA GLY A 56 11.87 -13.32 14.38
C GLY A 56 12.82 -14.35 13.78
N ASN A 57 13.19 -14.20 12.51
CA ASN A 57 14.17 -15.09 11.86
C ASN A 57 15.57 -14.93 12.46
N ALA A 58 15.97 -13.71 12.79
CA ALA A 58 17.23 -13.41 13.45
C ALA A 58 17.33 -14.10 14.81
N ARG A 59 16.22 -14.11 15.58
CA ARG A 59 16.12 -14.88 16.83
C ARG A 59 16.42 -16.37 16.62
N LEU A 60 15.89 -16.97 15.55
CA LEU A 60 16.15 -18.38 15.21
C LEU A 60 17.61 -18.65 14.81
N MET A 61 18.33 -17.63 14.32
CA MET A 61 19.75 -17.71 13.95
C MET A 61 20.71 -17.31 15.09
N GLY A 62 20.29 -17.44 16.35
CA GLY A 62 21.18 -17.25 17.51
C GLY A 62 21.41 -15.80 17.94
N LEU A 63 20.55 -14.85 17.53
CA LEU A 63 20.61 -13.45 17.98
C LEU A 63 20.68 -13.32 19.53
N GLU A 64 19.88 -14.12 20.26
CA GLU A 64 19.86 -14.07 21.73
C GLU A 64 21.20 -14.51 22.33
N ASP A 65 21.79 -15.59 21.79
CA ASP A 65 23.05 -16.15 22.28
C ASP A 65 24.22 -15.18 22.03
N ASP A 66 24.26 -14.58 20.83
CA ASP A 66 25.28 -13.62 20.44
C ASP A 66 25.25 -12.33 21.26
N LEU A 67 24.05 -11.84 21.59
CA LEU A 67 23.86 -10.62 22.37
C LEU A 67 23.79 -10.91 23.89
N LYS A 68 23.90 -12.18 24.30
CA LYS A 68 23.72 -12.63 25.69
C LYS A 68 22.41 -12.13 26.29
N MET A 69 21.35 -12.16 25.49
CA MET A 69 20.02 -11.74 25.88
C MET A 69 19.22 -12.93 26.40
N SER A 70 18.42 -12.67 27.43
CA SER A 70 17.35 -13.58 27.83
C SER A 70 16.11 -13.38 26.94
N GLY A 71 15.29 -14.41 26.79
CA GLY A 71 14.01 -14.31 26.07
C GLY A 71 13.09 -13.22 26.63
N HIS A 72 13.19 -12.87 27.91
CA HIS A 72 12.49 -11.73 28.50
C HIS A 72 12.98 -10.38 27.95
N GLN A 73 14.30 -10.19 27.85
CA GLN A 73 14.90 -8.97 27.29
C GLN A 73 14.58 -8.82 25.79
N TYR A 74 14.54 -9.92 25.04
CA TYR A 74 14.10 -9.90 23.64
C TYR A 74 12.66 -9.37 23.52
N ASN A 75 11.75 -9.87 24.34
CA ASN A 75 10.36 -9.42 24.34
C ASN A 75 10.23 -7.95 24.78
N ILE A 76 11.03 -7.48 25.75
CA ILE A 76 11.08 -6.06 26.13
C ILE A 76 11.54 -5.20 24.95
N ALA A 77 12.58 -5.61 24.22
CA ALA A 77 13.07 -4.86 23.07
C ALA A 77 11.98 -4.71 21.98
N LEU A 78 11.24 -5.77 21.70
CA LEU A 78 10.08 -5.71 20.81
C LEU A 78 9.00 -4.76 21.33
N PHE A 79 8.70 -4.80 22.63
CA PHE A 79 7.68 -3.94 23.23
C PHE A 79 8.04 -2.45 23.16
N VAL A 80 9.31 -2.13 23.40
CA VAL A 80 9.82 -0.76 23.32
C VAL A 80 9.71 -0.20 21.91
N PHE A 81 9.76 -1.02 20.86
CA PHE A 81 9.53 -0.59 19.47
C PHE A 81 8.08 -0.17 19.19
N PHE A 82 7.09 -0.81 19.84
CA PHE A 82 5.68 -0.47 19.60
C PHE A 82 5.28 0.89 20.14
N ILE A 83 5.89 1.34 21.25
CA ILE A 83 5.58 2.63 21.88
C ILE A 83 5.79 3.81 20.90
N PRO A 84 7.00 4.04 20.33
CA PRO A 84 7.20 5.10 19.36
C PRO A 84 6.40 4.85 18.09
N TYR A 85 6.25 3.61 17.63
CA TYR A 85 5.44 3.29 16.45
C TYR A 85 4.01 3.84 16.59
N ILE A 86 3.33 3.54 17.69
CA ILE A 86 1.97 4.02 17.97
C ILE A 86 1.95 5.54 18.15
N LEU A 87 2.90 6.08 18.91
CA LEU A 87 2.97 7.53 19.19
C LEU A 87 3.20 8.35 17.92
N PHE A 88 3.99 7.85 16.98
CA PHE A 88 4.27 8.54 15.72
C PHE A 88 3.27 8.21 14.62
N GLU A 89 2.53 7.10 14.69
CA GLU A 89 1.53 6.74 13.69
C GLU A 89 0.41 7.79 13.57
N VAL A 90 -0.14 8.26 14.69
CA VAL A 90 -1.22 9.26 14.68
C VAL A 90 -0.74 10.62 14.12
N PRO A 91 0.35 11.23 14.63
CA PRO A 91 0.91 12.46 14.06
C PRO A 91 1.32 12.32 12.59
N SER A 92 1.96 11.20 12.22
CA SER A 92 2.35 10.87 10.85
C SER A 92 1.16 10.94 9.88
N ASN A 93 0.04 10.34 10.28
CA ASN A 93 -1.17 10.32 9.45
C ASN A 93 -1.86 11.68 9.38
N MET A 94 -1.79 12.48 10.45
CA MET A 94 -2.28 13.86 10.42
C MET A 94 -1.43 14.76 9.54
N LEU A 95 -0.12 14.51 9.50
CA LEU A 95 0.85 15.27 8.72
C LEU A 95 0.67 15.06 7.21
N LEU A 96 0.13 13.91 6.78
CA LEU A 96 -0.28 13.67 5.38
C LEU A 96 -1.25 14.73 4.84
N LYS A 97 -2.04 15.38 5.70
CA LYS A 97 -2.96 16.46 5.28
C LYS A 97 -2.25 17.78 5.01
N LYS A 98 -1.00 17.94 5.47
CA LYS A 98 -0.25 19.21 5.43
C LYS A 98 1.04 19.13 4.61
N MET A 99 1.60 17.93 4.42
CA MET A 99 2.85 17.73 3.69
C MET A 99 2.62 17.18 2.29
N ARG A 100 3.56 17.48 1.38
CA ARG A 100 3.57 16.89 0.05
C ARG A 100 3.70 15.36 0.20
N PRO A 101 2.80 14.56 -0.41
CA PRO A 101 2.85 13.10 -0.35
C PRO A 101 4.20 12.51 -0.80
N SER A 102 4.95 13.27 -1.59
CA SER A 102 6.27 12.93 -2.13
C SER A 102 7.39 12.68 -1.13
N TRP A 103 7.27 13.19 0.09
CA TRP A 103 8.27 12.98 1.14
C TRP A 103 7.87 11.89 2.13
N TRP A 104 6.61 11.44 2.09
CA TRP A 104 6.05 10.60 3.14
C TRP A 104 5.28 9.40 2.58
N LEU A 105 5.97 8.26 2.53
CA LEU A 105 5.52 6.98 2.01
C LEU A 105 4.40 6.36 2.87
N ARG A 106 3.17 6.83 2.71
CA ARG A 106 2.01 5.96 2.96
C ARG A 106 1.51 5.44 1.62
N CYS A 107 2.01 4.28 1.20
CA CYS A 107 1.67 3.62 -0.07
C CYS A 107 0.15 3.56 -0.28
N VAL A 108 -0.61 3.28 0.79
CA VAL A 108 -2.08 3.24 0.76
C VAL A 108 -2.68 4.59 0.38
N TYR A 109 -2.14 5.71 0.88
CA TYR A 109 -2.65 7.04 0.55
C TYR A 109 -2.40 7.40 -0.92
N LEU A 110 -1.20 7.08 -1.44
CA LEU A 110 -0.88 7.29 -2.86
C LEU A 110 -1.86 6.53 -3.77
N ILE A 111 -2.16 5.27 -3.49
CA ILE A 111 -3.12 4.50 -4.29
C ILE A 111 -4.53 5.12 -4.20
N ASN A 112 -4.94 5.61 -3.03
CA ASN A 112 -6.22 6.31 -2.89
C ASN A 112 -6.33 7.57 -3.77
N MET A 113 -5.22 8.20 -4.15
CA MET A 113 -5.23 9.40 -4.99
C MET A 113 -5.40 9.10 -6.49
N TYR A 114 -5.02 7.90 -6.95
CA TYR A 114 -5.04 7.55 -8.39
C TYR A 114 -6.26 6.72 -8.80
N TYR A 115 -6.97 6.11 -7.85
CA TYR A 115 -8.05 5.15 -8.14
C TYR A 115 -9.35 5.49 -7.43
N ARG A 116 -10.47 5.13 -8.06
CA ARG A 116 -11.80 5.28 -7.46
C ARG A 116 -12.05 4.25 -6.36
N ARG A 117 -12.98 4.54 -5.46
CA ARG A 117 -13.21 3.71 -4.25
C ARG A 117 -13.50 2.24 -4.53
N HIS A 118 -14.23 1.93 -5.61
CA HIS A 118 -14.58 0.55 -6.00
C HIS A 118 -13.40 -0.18 -6.67
N GLU A 119 -12.60 0.54 -7.44
CA GLU A 119 -11.37 0.07 -8.10
C GLU A 119 -10.24 -0.17 -7.09
N LEU A 120 -10.20 0.65 -6.05
CA LEU A 120 -9.20 0.63 -4.99
C LEU A 120 -9.24 -0.67 -4.18
N GLN A 121 -10.44 -1.17 -3.84
CA GLN A 121 -10.62 -2.34 -2.96
C GLN A 121 -9.90 -3.58 -3.49
N TRP A 122 -10.08 -3.90 -4.78
CA TRP A 122 -9.40 -5.04 -5.39
C TRP A 122 -7.88 -4.89 -5.38
N ARG A 123 -7.36 -3.69 -5.68
CA ARG A 123 -5.92 -3.42 -5.65
C ARG A 123 -5.39 -3.56 -4.23
N LEU A 124 -6.08 -3.01 -3.24
CA LEU A 124 -5.72 -3.19 -1.84
C LEU A 124 -5.68 -4.68 -1.45
N ASN A 125 -6.60 -5.51 -1.94
CA ASN A 125 -6.53 -6.96 -1.70
C ASN A 125 -5.26 -7.58 -2.29
N VAL A 126 -4.84 -7.16 -3.49
CA VAL A 126 -3.55 -7.58 -4.07
C VAL A 126 -2.38 -7.11 -3.20
N PHE A 127 -2.39 -5.84 -2.77
CA PHE A 127 -1.39 -5.28 -1.85
C PHE A 127 -1.28 -6.06 -0.54
N PHE A 128 -2.41 -6.35 0.11
CA PHE A 128 -2.41 -7.11 1.36
C PHE A 128 -2.02 -8.57 1.15
N SER A 129 -2.39 -9.18 0.03
CA SER A 129 -1.96 -10.54 -0.31
C SER A 129 -0.44 -10.63 -0.48
N ALA A 130 0.21 -9.56 -0.96
CA ALA A 130 1.66 -9.50 -1.04
C ALA A 130 2.35 -9.58 0.32
N SER A 131 1.71 -9.14 1.41
CA SER A 131 2.27 -9.32 2.77
C SER A 131 2.35 -10.79 3.20
N ILE A 132 1.38 -11.61 2.76
CA ILE A 132 1.37 -13.06 3.03
C ILE A 132 2.49 -13.74 2.25
N LEU A 133 2.66 -13.36 0.97
CA LEU A 133 3.78 -13.82 0.14
C LEU A 133 5.12 -13.40 0.74
N ALA A 134 5.23 -12.18 1.27
CA ALA A 134 6.42 -11.69 1.99
C ALA A 134 6.79 -12.63 3.14
N GLY A 135 5.78 -13.08 3.92
CA GLY A 135 5.94 -14.07 4.98
C GLY A 135 6.59 -15.37 4.52
N ALA A 136 6.06 -15.94 3.42
CA ALA A 136 6.59 -17.16 2.84
C ALA A 136 8.02 -16.99 2.31
N VAL A 137 8.30 -15.86 1.64
CA VAL A 137 9.62 -15.54 1.09
C VAL A 137 10.64 -15.27 2.20
N SER A 138 10.24 -14.60 3.28
CA SER A 138 11.11 -14.27 4.42
C SER A 138 11.74 -15.50 5.05
N GLY A 139 10.95 -16.55 5.31
CA GLY A 139 11.47 -17.79 5.89
C GLY A 139 12.45 -18.51 4.97
N LEU A 140 12.19 -18.51 3.66
CA LEU A 140 13.09 -19.10 2.67
C LEU A 140 14.39 -18.28 2.54
N LEU A 141 14.28 -16.95 2.53
CA LEU A 141 15.40 -16.03 2.47
C LEU A 141 16.29 -16.17 3.72
N ALA A 142 15.68 -16.27 4.89
CA ALA A 142 16.37 -16.57 6.14
C ALA A 142 17.13 -17.90 6.05
N TYR A 143 16.48 -18.98 5.60
CA TYR A 143 17.17 -20.26 5.39
C TYR A 143 18.37 -20.15 4.45
N ALA A 144 18.25 -19.41 3.35
CA ALA A 144 19.35 -19.19 2.41
C ALA A 144 20.50 -18.42 3.06
N ILE A 145 20.21 -17.32 3.77
CA ILE A 145 21.17 -16.46 4.44
C ILE A 145 21.86 -17.18 5.62
N ASN A 146 21.20 -18.15 6.26
CA ASN A 146 21.81 -18.94 7.31
C ASN A 146 23.07 -19.70 6.84
N ASN A 147 23.19 -20.01 5.54
CA ASN A 147 24.42 -20.61 4.99
C ASN A 147 25.61 -19.63 4.96
N MET A 148 25.38 -18.34 5.21
CA MET A 148 26.41 -17.31 5.33
C MET A 148 26.89 -17.14 6.77
N ASP A 149 26.48 -18.00 7.69
CA ASP A 149 26.95 -17.98 9.08
C ASP A 149 28.47 -18.19 9.15
N GLY A 150 29.15 -17.32 9.91
CA GLY A 150 30.60 -17.28 10.03
C GLY A 150 31.32 -16.56 8.88
N LEU A 151 30.62 -16.12 7.83
CA LEU A 151 31.22 -15.37 6.74
C LEU A 151 31.63 -13.97 7.20
N ALA A 152 32.90 -13.63 6.95
CA ALA A 152 33.55 -12.41 7.46
C ALA A 152 33.55 -12.25 9.00
N GLY A 153 33.36 -13.35 9.75
CA GLY A 153 33.29 -13.33 11.21
C GLY A 153 31.96 -12.82 11.77
N TYR A 154 30.93 -12.69 10.92
CA TYR A 154 29.59 -12.32 11.34
C TYR A 154 28.66 -13.54 11.38
N SER A 155 27.78 -13.54 12.37
CA SER A 155 26.71 -14.52 12.49
C SER A 155 25.60 -14.28 11.46
N GLY A 156 24.92 -15.34 11.04
CA GLY A 156 23.92 -15.31 9.96
C GLY A 156 22.83 -14.24 10.14
N TRP A 157 22.38 -13.99 11.37
CA TRP A 157 21.34 -12.99 11.64
C TRP A 157 21.74 -11.55 11.25
N ARG A 158 23.04 -11.22 11.30
CA ARG A 158 23.52 -9.88 10.90
C ARG A 158 23.41 -9.69 9.40
N TRP A 159 23.65 -10.75 8.64
CA TRP A 159 23.54 -10.73 7.18
C TRP A 159 22.11 -10.49 6.71
N ILE A 160 21.10 -10.94 7.45
CA ILE A 160 19.69 -10.61 7.19
C ILE A 160 19.52 -9.08 7.16
N PHE A 161 19.91 -8.39 8.24
CA PHE A 161 19.73 -6.94 8.34
C PHE A 161 20.59 -6.16 7.36
N ILE A 162 21.80 -6.64 7.04
CA ILE A 162 22.70 -5.95 6.09
C ILE A 162 22.14 -6.05 4.67
N ILE A 163 21.80 -7.27 4.21
CA ILE A 163 21.33 -7.49 2.84
C ILE A 163 19.96 -6.85 2.64
N GLU A 164 19.04 -7.05 3.58
CA GLU A 164 17.69 -6.52 3.44
C GLU A 164 17.64 -5.01 3.67
N GLY A 165 18.40 -4.47 4.63
CA GLY A 165 18.55 -3.03 4.81
C GLY A 165 19.11 -2.36 3.56
N LEU A 166 20.11 -2.96 2.91
CA LEU A 166 20.65 -2.45 1.64
C LEU A 166 19.61 -2.53 0.52
N ALA A 167 18.90 -3.66 0.39
CA ALA A 167 17.84 -3.82 -0.60
C ALA A 167 16.73 -2.77 -0.42
N THR A 168 16.33 -2.48 0.82
CA THR A 168 15.34 -1.46 1.16
C THR A 168 15.84 -0.06 0.82
N ILE A 169 17.11 0.26 1.09
CA ILE A 169 17.70 1.55 0.69
C ILE A 169 17.69 1.71 -0.83
N VAL A 170 18.11 0.68 -1.57
CA VAL A 170 18.13 0.71 -3.04
C VAL A 170 16.71 0.86 -3.58
N ALA A 171 15.75 0.09 -3.07
CA ALA A 171 14.35 0.16 -3.46
C ALA A 171 13.74 1.54 -3.15
N ALA A 172 14.07 2.14 -2.00
CA ALA A 172 13.62 3.48 -1.63
C ALA A 172 14.19 4.56 -2.55
N VAL A 173 15.48 4.47 -2.90
CA VAL A 173 16.11 5.40 -3.84
C VAL A 173 15.49 5.27 -5.23
N ILE A 174 15.31 4.05 -5.74
CA ILE A 174 14.66 3.81 -7.04
C ILE A 174 13.21 4.31 -7.02
N SER A 175 12.47 4.00 -5.95
CA SER A 175 11.09 4.44 -5.77
C SER A 175 10.95 5.96 -5.86
N LYS A 176 11.90 6.72 -5.31
CA LYS A 176 11.88 8.19 -5.38
C LYS A 176 11.92 8.71 -6.82
N PHE A 177 12.53 7.99 -7.75
CA PHE A 177 12.61 8.40 -9.15
C PHE A 177 11.43 7.93 -9.99
N ILE A 178 10.79 6.80 -9.63
CA ILE A 178 9.70 6.23 -10.43
C ILE A 178 8.32 6.69 -9.96
N ILE A 179 8.12 6.85 -8.65
CA ILE A 179 6.84 7.31 -8.11
C ILE A 179 6.71 8.81 -8.38
N VAL A 180 5.73 9.16 -9.20
CA VAL A 180 5.27 10.54 -9.35
C VAL A 180 4.12 10.75 -8.40
N ASP A 181 4.16 11.85 -7.64
CA ASP A 181 3.38 11.97 -6.42
C ASP A 181 1.98 12.54 -6.61
N TRP A 182 1.74 13.21 -7.75
CA TRP A 182 0.45 13.81 -8.06
C TRP A 182 -0.09 13.31 -9.40
N PRO A 183 -1.39 12.96 -9.46
CA PRO A 183 -2.04 12.69 -10.73
C PRO A 183 -1.94 13.89 -11.69
N GLU A 184 -1.94 15.11 -11.14
CA GLU A 184 -1.80 16.37 -11.87
C GLU A 184 -0.41 16.61 -12.47
N THR A 185 0.65 16.01 -11.91
CA THR A 185 2.03 16.14 -12.40
C THR A 185 2.57 14.85 -12.99
N ALA A 186 1.72 13.85 -13.21
CA ALA A 186 2.07 12.52 -13.69
C ALA A 186 2.75 12.61 -15.07
N SER A 187 4.09 12.59 -15.10
CA SER A 187 4.89 12.69 -16.33
C SER A 187 4.76 11.46 -17.24
N PHE A 188 4.28 10.34 -16.71
CA PHE A 188 4.02 9.12 -17.48
C PHE A 188 2.68 9.16 -18.24
N LEU A 189 1.80 10.12 -17.95
CA LEU A 189 0.51 10.32 -18.62
C LEU A 189 0.58 11.43 -19.66
N THR A 190 -0.06 11.22 -20.81
CA THR A 190 -0.30 12.30 -21.79
C THR A 190 -1.29 13.32 -21.23
N GLU A 191 -1.38 14.51 -21.83
CA GLU A 191 -2.31 15.55 -21.35
C GLU A 191 -3.78 15.08 -21.38
N ASP A 192 -4.17 14.36 -22.44
CA ASP A 192 -5.52 13.79 -22.58
C ASP A 192 -5.80 12.71 -21.53
N GLU A 193 -4.83 11.81 -21.29
CA GLU A 193 -4.90 10.77 -20.27
C GLU A 193 -5.03 11.38 -18.86
N ARG A 194 -4.26 12.44 -18.59
CA ARG A 194 -4.28 13.15 -17.31
C ARG A 194 -5.59 13.88 -17.09
N ALA A 195 -6.09 14.59 -18.11
CA ALA A 195 -7.37 15.28 -18.04
C ALA A 195 -8.52 14.29 -17.78
N LEU A 196 -8.48 13.13 -18.42
CA LEU A 196 -9.44 12.06 -18.17
C LEU A 196 -9.33 11.53 -16.73
N LEU A 197 -8.12 11.24 -16.23
CA LEU A 197 -7.91 10.78 -14.86
C LEU A 197 -8.49 11.75 -13.83
N LEU A 198 -8.18 13.05 -13.95
CA LEU A 198 -8.65 14.08 -13.03
C LEU A 198 -10.17 14.24 -13.08
N ARG A 199 -10.76 14.21 -14.27
CA ARG A 199 -12.22 14.25 -14.44
C ARG A 199 -12.88 13.09 -13.70
N ARG A 200 -12.40 11.85 -13.89
CA ARG A 200 -12.95 10.66 -13.22
C ARG A 200 -12.83 10.71 -11.71
N LEU A 201 -11.69 11.19 -11.19
CA LEU A 201 -11.47 11.35 -9.76
C LEU A 201 -12.40 12.41 -9.17
N SER A 202 -12.65 13.51 -9.89
CA SER A 202 -13.59 14.55 -9.46
C SER A 202 -15.04 14.07 -9.39
N GLU A 203 -15.45 13.18 -10.31
CA GLU A 203 -16.78 12.57 -10.34
C GLU A 203 -16.98 11.60 -9.15
N ASP A 204 -15.93 10.88 -8.72
CA ASP A 204 -15.97 9.95 -7.56
C ASP A 204 -15.85 10.68 -6.20
N GLN A 205 -15.30 11.91 -6.19
CA GLN A 205 -15.27 12.79 -5.01
C GLN A 205 -16.62 13.45 -4.68
N GLY A 206 -17.72 12.98 -5.28
CA GLY A 206 -19.09 13.45 -5.04
C GLY A 206 -19.35 13.75 -3.56
N GLU A 207 -19.86 14.96 -3.31
CA GLU A 207 -20.10 15.64 -2.02
C GLU A 207 -19.77 14.84 -0.74
N ALA A 208 -18.50 14.49 -0.52
CA ALA A 208 -18.05 14.06 0.80
C ALA A 208 -17.85 15.32 1.68
N LYS A 209 -18.93 16.09 1.87
CA LYS A 209 -18.99 17.13 2.90
C LYS A 209 -18.87 16.44 4.24
N MET A 210 -17.69 16.54 4.85
CA MET A 210 -17.53 16.27 6.27
C MET A 210 -18.38 17.32 7.01
N ASN A 211 -19.64 16.99 7.30
CA ASN A 211 -20.46 17.79 8.19
C ASN A 211 -19.65 17.98 9.47
N ARG A 212 -19.51 19.24 9.91
CA ARG A 212 -18.65 19.65 11.03
C ARG A 212 -18.69 18.61 12.15
N LEU A 213 -17.52 18.18 12.60
CA LEU A 213 -17.35 17.37 13.81
C LEU A 213 -17.90 18.16 15.00
N ASP A 214 -19.19 17.98 15.27
CA ASP A 214 -19.86 18.55 16.43
C ASP A 214 -19.55 17.68 17.67
N LYS A 215 -19.46 18.32 18.85
CA LYS A 215 -19.18 17.60 20.11
C LYS A 215 -20.21 16.51 20.39
N ARG A 216 -21.45 16.72 19.92
CA ARG A 216 -22.53 15.70 19.97
C ARG A 216 -22.25 14.49 19.08
N SER A 217 -21.79 14.70 17.85
CA SER A 217 -21.46 13.61 16.93
C SER A 217 -20.30 12.76 17.46
N VAL A 218 -19.30 13.40 18.09
CA VAL A 218 -18.20 12.69 18.77
C VAL A 218 -18.72 11.82 19.92
N ALA A 219 -19.57 12.37 20.79
CA ALA A 219 -20.16 11.62 21.89
C ALA A 219 -20.98 10.41 21.39
N TRP A 220 -21.74 10.58 20.31
CA TRP A 220 -22.54 9.51 19.70
C TRP A 220 -21.67 8.37 19.15
N ILE A 221 -20.57 8.70 18.47
CA ILE A 221 -19.62 7.72 17.94
C ILE A 221 -19.02 6.88 19.09
N PHE A 222 -18.58 7.51 20.19
CA PHE A 222 -18.02 6.76 21.32
C PHE A 222 -19.04 5.91 22.08
N THR A 223 -20.33 6.19 21.92
CA THR A 223 -21.40 5.40 22.55
C THR A 223 -22.02 4.34 21.65
N ASP A 224 -21.65 4.28 20.36
CA ASP A 224 -22.26 3.34 19.43
C ASP A 224 -21.69 1.92 19.66
N PRO A 225 -22.49 0.95 20.15
CA PRO A 225 -22.02 -0.41 20.41
C PRO A 225 -21.56 -1.13 19.14
N LYS A 226 -22.05 -0.73 17.96
CA LYS A 226 -21.69 -1.33 16.67
C LYS A 226 -20.24 -1.06 16.30
N ILE A 227 -19.66 0.04 16.77
CA ILE A 227 -18.24 0.36 16.56
C ILE A 227 -17.34 -0.60 17.34
N TYR A 228 -17.81 -1.11 18.47
CA TYR A 228 -17.05 -2.00 19.34
C TYR A 228 -17.33 -3.49 19.09
N LEU A 229 -18.49 -3.82 18.52
CA LEU A 229 -18.92 -5.21 18.35
C LEU A 229 -18.68 -5.79 16.96
N GLY A 230 -18.38 -4.98 15.94
CA GLY A 230 -18.06 -5.45 14.59
C GLY A 230 -19.27 -6.00 13.84
#